data_AF-A0A938AWJ8-F1
#
_entry.id   AF-A0A938AWJ8-F1
#
_cell.length_a   1.000
_cell.length_b   1.000
_cell.length_c   1.000
_cell.angle_alpha   90.00
_cell.angle_beta   90.00
_cell.angle_gamma   90.00
#
_symmetry.space_group_name_H-M   'P 1'
#
loop_
_entity.id
_entity.type
_entity.pdbx_description
1 polymer ?
#
loop_
_entity_poly.entity_id
_entity_poly.type
_entity_poly.pdbx_seq_one_letter_code
_entity_poly.pdbx_strand_id
1 'polypeptide(L)'
;MKKEDKKALAAPCGMYCGVCGVYIATRDNNQKFKERLTTVYGVPVEDIHCRGCLSGDTWFLCKQCDIKSCCQKKGYEGCHQCNDFPCKYINDFAFPVGKRVIMRAIPTWRELGTEKWMEEEERRYICPHCGSNLFRGAKRCRNCSQPVDVD
;
A
#
# COMPACT_ATOMS: atom_id res chain seq x y z
N MET A 1 -7.63 12.90 -10.00
CA MET A 1 -6.19 12.89 -9.61
C MET A 1 -5.39 12.84 -10.89
N LYS A 2 -4.45 13.77 -11.12
CA LYS A 2 -3.65 13.77 -12.35
C LYS A 2 -2.69 12.57 -12.34
N LYS A 3 -2.20 12.14 -13.51
CA LYS A 3 -1.25 11.00 -13.61
C LYS A 3 0.02 11.22 -12.76
N GLU A 4 0.50 12.46 -12.69
CA GLU A 4 1.68 12.86 -11.91
C GLU A 4 1.46 12.70 -10.39
N ASP A 5 0.25 12.99 -9.90
CA ASP A 5 -0.10 12.82 -8.49
C ASP A 5 -0.13 11.34 -8.06
N LYS A 6 -0.48 10.43 -8.98
CA LYS A 6 -0.54 8.99 -8.68
C LYS A 6 0.84 8.38 -8.45
N LYS A 7 1.89 8.89 -9.11
CA LYS A 7 3.27 8.39 -8.92
C LYS A 7 3.75 8.58 -7.48
N ALA A 8 3.27 9.61 -6.77
CA ALA A 8 3.57 9.80 -5.34
C ALA A 8 3.02 8.68 -4.43
N LEU A 9 2.13 7.83 -4.95
CA LEU A 9 1.58 6.67 -4.26
C LEU A 9 2.30 5.35 -4.59
N ALA A 10 3.26 5.37 -5.53
CA ALA A 10 4.10 4.23 -5.88
C ALA A 10 5.14 3.99 -4.77
N ALA A 11 4.71 3.37 -3.67
CA ALA A 11 5.60 3.09 -2.54
C ALA A 11 6.81 2.24 -2.99
N PRO A 12 8.05 2.58 -2.63
CA PRO A 12 9.25 1.89 -3.10
C PRO A 12 9.27 0.38 -2.80
N CYS A 13 8.61 -0.05 -1.73
CA CYS A 13 8.48 -1.47 -1.37
C CYS A 13 7.52 -2.26 -2.27
N GLY A 14 6.75 -1.62 -3.16
CA GLY A 14 5.72 -2.29 -3.97
C GLY A 14 4.36 -2.42 -3.28
N MET A 15 4.18 -1.86 -2.08
CA MET A 15 2.85 -1.75 -1.46
C MET A 15 2.16 -0.46 -1.90
N TYR A 16 1.49 -0.47 -3.06
CA TYR A 16 0.85 0.72 -3.63
C TYR A 16 -0.05 1.45 -2.61
N CYS A 17 0.15 2.76 -2.42
CA CYS A 17 -0.57 3.52 -1.40
C CYS A 17 -2.04 3.79 -1.76
N GLY A 18 -2.40 3.78 -3.05
CA GLY A 18 -3.79 4.02 -3.49
C GLY A 18 -4.80 3.00 -2.96
N VAL A 19 -4.32 1.84 -2.52
CA VAL A 19 -5.10 0.73 -1.96
C VAL A 19 -4.83 0.52 -0.46
N CYS A 20 -4.11 1.44 0.18
CA CYS A 20 -3.82 1.40 1.60
C CYS A 20 -5.00 1.94 2.43
N GLY A 21 -5.43 1.19 3.45
CA GLY A 21 -6.53 1.59 4.32
C GLY A 21 -6.33 2.96 5.00
N VAL A 22 -5.14 3.24 5.55
CA VAL A 22 -4.83 4.51 6.23
C VAL A 22 -4.87 5.70 5.25
N TYR A 23 -4.30 5.53 4.06
CA TYR A 23 -4.34 6.56 3.01
C TYR A 23 -5.78 6.81 2.55
N ILE A 24 -6.55 5.76 2.26
CA ILE A 24 -7.96 5.86 1.86
C ILE A 24 -8.79 6.57 2.94
N ALA A 25 -8.62 6.18 4.21
CA ALA A 25 -9.31 6.80 5.34
C ALA A 25 -9.01 8.31 5.45
N THR A 26 -7.76 8.69 5.17
CA THR A 26 -7.33 10.10 5.17
C THR A 26 -7.89 10.86 3.97
N ARG A 27 -7.69 10.33 2.75
CA ARG A 27 -8.14 10.91 1.47
C ARG A 27 -9.64 11.16 1.45
N ASP A 28 -10.42 10.19 1.93
CA ASP A 28 -11.88 10.24 1.90
C ASP A 28 -12.46 10.97 3.14
N ASN A 29 -11.61 11.49 4.03
CA ASN A 29 -11.98 12.05 5.32
C ASN A 29 -12.97 11.15 6.10
N ASN A 30 -12.72 9.83 6.07
CA ASN A 30 -13.68 8.85 6.55
C ASN A 30 -13.47 8.53 8.03
N GLN A 31 -14.12 9.30 8.90
CA GLN A 31 -13.98 9.19 10.35
C GLN A 31 -14.28 7.79 10.89
N LYS A 32 -15.41 7.20 10.46
CA LYS A 32 -15.81 5.84 10.87
C LYS A 32 -14.78 4.79 10.46
N PHE A 33 -14.11 4.97 9.33
CA PHE A 33 -13.04 4.05 8.93
C PHE A 33 -11.79 4.25 9.78
N LYS A 34 -11.41 5.50 10.09
CA LYS A 34 -10.29 5.79 11.00
C LYS A 34 -10.52 5.14 12.37
N GLU A 35 -11.71 5.27 12.94
CA GLU A 35 -12.10 4.63 14.22
C GLU A 35 -11.99 3.10 14.19
N ARG A 36 -12.20 2.46 13.03
CA ARG A 36 -11.97 1.02 12.90
C ARG A 36 -10.49 0.67 12.76
N LEU A 37 -9.68 1.57 12.22
CA LEU A 37 -8.24 1.36 12.11
C LEU A 37 -7.55 1.54 13.46
N THR A 38 -8.10 2.35 14.39
CA THR A 38 -7.57 2.44 15.76
C THR A 38 -7.62 1.09 16.48
N THR A 39 -8.68 0.29 16.28
CA THR A 39 -8.77 -1.05 16.88
C THR A 39 -7.75 -2.04 16.30
N VAL A 40 -7.28 -1.80 15.07
CA VAL A 40 -6.27 -2.65 14.40
C VAL A 40 -4.85 -2.23 14.80
N TYR A 41 -4.59 -0.93 14.88
CA TYR A 41 -3.24 -0.39 15.09
C TYR A 41 -2.96 0.02 16.54
N GLY A 42 -3.98 0.11 17.40
CA GLY A 42 -3.83 0.49 18.80
C GLY A 42 -3.40 1.94 19.01
N VAL A 43 -3.74 2.85 18.09
CA VAL A 43 -3.39 4.28 18.18
C VAL A 43 -4.64 5.18 18.17
N PRO A 44 -4.53 6.43 18.65
CA PRO A 44 -5.60 7.42 18.54
C PRO A 44 -6.04 7.70 17.11
N VAL A 45 -7.26 8.21 16.94
CA VAL A 45 -7.87 8.42 15.61
C VAL A 45 -7.19 9.54 14.84
N GLU A 46 -6.68 10.54 15.55
CA GLU A 46 -5.90 11.67 15.07
C GLU A 46 -4.58 11.23 14.44
N ASP A 47 -4.00 10.14 14.93
CA ASP A 47 -2.76 9.60 14.39
C ASP A 47 -3.00 8.90 13.05
N ILE A 48 -4.24 8.43 12.78
CA ILE A 48 -4.67 7.81 11.51
C ILE A 48 -4.72 8.87 10.39
N HIS A 49 -3.53 9.26 9.95
CA HIS A 49 -3.28 10.25 8.92
C HIS A 49 -2.13 9.82 8.01
N CYS A 50 -2.33 9.88 6.69
CA CYS A 50 -1.29 9.62 5.70
C CYS A 50 -1.68 10.20 4.32
N ARG A 51 -0.74 10.90 3.67
CA ARG A 51 -0.87 11.41 2.29
C ARG A 51 -0.06 10.60 1.26
N GLY A 52 0.45 9.45 1.66
CA GLY A 52 1.17 8.51 0.78
C GLY A 52 2.67 8.47 1.08
N CYS A 53 3.29 7.33 0.77
CA CYS A 53 4.66 7.02 1.20
C CYS A 53 5.72 8.00 0.68
N LEU A 54 5.55 8.56 -0.52
CA LEU A 54 6.48 9.53 -1.11
C LEU A 54 6.09 10.98 -0.84
N SER A 55 5.04 11.22 -0.04
CA SER A 55 4.68 12.55 0.41
C SER A 55 5.52 13.00 1.62
N GLY A 56 5.44 14.28 1.98
CA GLY A 56 6.00 14.80 3.24
C GLY A 56 5.21 14.40 4.49
N ASP A 57 4.01 13.83 4.34
CA ASP A 57 3.07 13.56 5.41
C ASP A 57 2.67 12.08 5.41
N THR A 58 3.44 11.28 6.16
CA THR A 58 3.38 9.80 6.12
C THR A 58 2.90 9.21 7.43
N TRP A 59 2.26 8.05 7.32
CA TRP A 59 1.94 7.20 8.47
C TRP A 59 3.19 6.81 9.27
N PHE A 60 3.10 6.67 10.59
CA PHE A 60 4.29 6.48 11.45
C PHE A 60 5.11 5.23 11.09
N LEU A 61 4.48 4.10 10.73
CA LEU A 61 5.19 2.89 10.27
C LEU A 61 5.93 3.13 8.94
N CYS A 62 5.49 4.10 8.14
CA CYS A 62 6.12 4.47 6.88
C CYS A 62 7.19 5.57 7.05
N LYS A 63 7.22 6.28 8.19
CA LYS A 63 8.25 7.28 8.50
C LYS A 63 9.62 6.63 8.70
N GLN A 64 9.67 5.50 9.39
CA GLN A 64 10.90 4.76 9.72
C GLN A 64 10.97 3.44 8.94
N CYS A 65 10.87 3.51 7.61
CA CYS A 65 10.93 2.32 6.76
C CYS A 65 12.31 2.17 6.12
N ASP A 66 13.06 1.15 6.54
CA ASP A 66 14.40 0.86 5.99
C ASP A 66 14.39 0.62 4.48
N ILE A 67 13.31 0.06 3.94
CA ILE A 67 13.15 -0.16 2.49
C ILE A 67 13.13 1.20 1.76
N LYS A 68 12.39 2.18 2.29
CA LYS A 68 12.32 3.53 1.71
C LYS A 68 13.70 4.20 1.76
N SER A 69 14.37 4.14 2.90
CA SER A 69 15.73 4.69 3.05
C SER A 69 16.75 3.99 2.14
N CYS A 70 16.63 2.68 1.95
CA CYS A 70 17.48 1.91 1.04
C CYS A 70 17.30 2.37 -0.42
N CYS A 71 16.05 2.47 -0.91
CA CYS A 71 15.77 2.97 -2.26
C CYS A 71 16.28 4.39 -2.48
N GLN A 72 16.07 5.29 -1.50
CA GLN A 72 16.59 6.67 -1.57
C GLN A 72 18.12 6.71 -1.68
N LYS A 73 18.84 5.94 -0.85
CA LYS A 73 20.32 5.86 -0.89
C LYS A 73 20.85 5.30 -2.21
N LYS A 74 20.15 4.33 -2.81
CA LYS A 74 20.53 3.72 -4.10
C LYS A 74 20.05 4.54 -5.31
N GLY A 75 19.27 5.61 -5.11
CA GLY A 75 18.67 6.37 -6.20
C GLY A 75 17.59 5.62 -6.96
N TYR A 76 16.94 4.63 -6.32
CA TYR A 76 15.89 3.82 -6.93
C TYR A 76 14.50 4.40 -6.65
N GLU A 77 13.63 4.37 -7.66
CA GLU A 77 12.19 4.61 -7.52
C GLU A 77 11.51 3.54 -6.66
N GLY A 78 11.99 2.30 -6.75
CA GLY A 78 11.47 1.20 -5.95
C GLY A 78 12.31 -0.06 -6.04
N CYS A 79 11.96 -1.07 -5.24
CA CYS A 79 12.66 -2.36 -5.21
C CYS A 79 12.61 -3.11 -6.55
N HIS A 80 11.71 -2.72 -7.45
CA HIS A 80 11.68 -3.24 -8.83
C HIS A 80 13.01 -3.00 -9.56
N GLN A 81 13.76 -1.94 -9.24
CA GLN A 81 15.08 -1.67 -9.83
C GLN A 81 16.24 -2.40 -9.13
N CYS A 82 15.99 -3.09 -8.01
CA CYS A 82 17.03 -3.69 -7.18
C CYS A 82 17.33 -5.14 -7.58
N ASN A 83 18.47 -5.41 -8.20
CA ASN A 83 18.87 -6.78 -8.60
C ASN A 83 18.95 -7.77 -7.42
N ASP A 84 19.17 -7.28 -6.20
CA ASP A 84 19.25 -8.12 -4.98
C ASP A 84 17.88 -8.57 -4.45
N PHE A 85 16.77 -8.23 -5.11
CA PHE A 85 15.43 -8.57 -4.63
C PHE A 85 15.11 -10.07 -4.83
N PRO A 86 14.54 -10.76 -3.83
CA PRO A 86 14.23 -10.28 -2.48
C PRO A 86 15.47 -10.26 -1.57
N CYS A 87 15.80 -9.08 -1.03
CA CYS A 87 16.94 -8.91 -0.13
C CYS A 87 16.53 -9.05 1.35
N LYS A 88 17.49 -8.94 2.28
CA LYS A 88 17.24 -9.06 3.74
C LYS A 88 16.07 -8.20 4.24
N TYR A 89 15.94 -6.97 3.76
CA TYR A 89 14.85 -6.07 4.19
C TYR A 89 13.45 -6.60 3.83
N ILE A 90 13.35 -7.38 2.75
CA ILE A 90 12.09 -8.00 2.30
C ILE A 90 11.88 -9.33 3.00
N ASN A 91 12.96 -10.11 3.18
CA ASN A 91 12.91 -11.41 3.84
C ASN A 91 12.55 -11.28 5.32
N ASP A 92 13.05 -10.24 5.99
CA ASP A 92 12.85 -9.99 7.42
C ASP A 92 11.65 -9.06 7.70
N PHE A 93 10.82 -8.80 6.68
CA PHE A 93 9.70 -7.87 6.82
C PHE A 93 8.67 -8.39 7.84
N ALA A 94 8.44 -7.59 8.89
CA ALA A 94 7.69 -7.99 10.09
C ALA A 94 6.19 -8.31 9.85
N PHE A 95 5.59 -7.83 8.76
CA PHE A 95 4.16 -8.00 8.49
C PHE A 95 3.93 -9.04 7.38
N PRO A 96 3.41 -10.25 7.69
CA PRO A 96 3.28 -11.32 6.71
C PRO A 96 2.44 -10.97 5.48
N VAL A 97 1.31 -10.28 5.67
CA VAL A 97 0.46 -9.82 4.55
C VAL A 97 1.22 -8.84 3.67
N GLY A 98 1.90 -7.87 4.28
CA GLY A 98 2.73 -6.92 3.53
C GLY A 98 3.87 -7.60 2.79
N LYS A 99 4.53 -8.60 3.40
CA LYS A 99 5.57 -9.39 2.74
C LYS A 99 5.03 -10.13 1.51
N ARG A 100 3.86 -10.78 1.61
CA ARG A 100 3.23 -11.42 0.44
C ARG A 100 2.93 -10.44 -0.68
N VAL A 101 2.39 -9.26 -0.34
CA VAL A 101 2.11 -8.21 -1.32
C VAL A 101 3.40 -7.72 -1.98
N ILE A 102 4.47 -7.48 -1.22
CA ILE A 102 5.78 -7.06 -1.76
C ILE A 102 6.32 -8.13 -2.73
N MET A 103 6.32 -9.39 -2.30
CA MET A 103 6.84 -10.52 -3.08
C MET A 103 6.10 -10.71 -4.41
N ARG A 104 4.80 -10.40 -4.45
CA ARG A 104 3.99 -10.41 -5.68
C ARG A 104 4.19 -9.14 -6.51
N ALA A 105 4.10 -7.98 -5.88
CA ALA A 105 4.01 -6.70 -6.56
C ALA A 105 5.32 -6.31 -7.26
N ILE A 106 6.48 -6.61 -6.67
CA ILE A 106 7.77 -6.20 -7.24
C ILE A 106 8.08 -6.89 -8.57
N PRO A 107 7.93 -8.22 -8.73
CA PRO A 107 8.05 -8.87 -10.04
C PRO A 107 7.08 -8.29 -11.09
N THR A 108 5.81 -8.10 -10.75
CA THR A 108 4.82 -7.49 -11.65
C THR A 108 5.21 -6.06 -12.03
N TRP A 109 5.74 -5.29 -11.08
CA TRP A 109 6.22 -3.93 -11.35
C TRP A 109 7.41 -3.93 -12.33
N ARG A 110 8.34 -4.89 -12.20
CA ARG A 110 9.44 -5.04 -13.17
C ARG A 110 8.94 -5.31 -14.58
N GLU A 111 7.95 -6.19 -14.71
CA GLU A 111 7.43 -6.63 -15.99
C GLU A 111 6.58 -5.56 -16.68
N LEU A 112 5.68 -4.93 -15.93
CA LEU A 112 4.66 -4.03 -16.50
C LEU A 112 5.11 -2.55 -16.54
N GLY A 113 6.11 -2.18 -15.74
CA GLY A 113 6.46 -0.79 -15.48
C GLY A 113 5.46 -0.09 -14.55
N THR A 114 5.84 1.10 -14.06
CA THR A 114 5.17 1.78 -12.95
C THR A 114 3.68 2.08 -13.19
N GLU A 115 3.30 2.59 -14.37
CA GLU A 115 1.90 2.99 -14.62
C GLU A 115 0.96 1.79 -14.63
N LYS A 116 1.28 0.78 -15.44
CA LYS A 116 0.46 -0.45 -15.57
C LYS A 116 0.40 -1.24 -14.27
N TRP A 117 1.51 -1.30 -13.53
CA TRP A 117 1.53 -1.93 -12.20
C TRP A 117 0.58 -1.25 -11.22
N MET A 118 0.54 0.09 -11.17
CA MET A 118 -0.40 0.81 -10.30
C MET A 118 -1.85 0.54 -10.68
N GLU A 119 -2.16 0.50 -11.97
CA GLU A 119 -3.51 0.17 -12.47
C GLU A 119 -3.92 -1.26 -12.10
N GLU A 120 -2.99 -2.21 -12.18
CA GLU A 120 -3.22 -3.60 -11.79
C GLU A 120 -3.43 -3.74 -10.29
N GLU A 121 -2.65 -3.01 -9.48
CA GLU A 121 -2.91 -2.94 -8.04
C GLU A 121 -4.29 -2.32 -7.77
N GLU A 122 -4.69 -1.22 -8.40
CA GLU A 122 -6.05 -0.67 -8.24
C GLU A 122 -7.14 -1.68 -8.60
N ARG A 123 -6.98 -2.41 -9.72
CA ARG A 123 -7.93 -3.43 -10.19
C ARG A 123 -8.05 -4.60 -9.23
N ARG A 124 -6.93 -5.05 -8.65
CA ARG A 124 -6.89 -6.19 -7.72
C ARG A 124 -7.75 -5.97 -6.48
N TYR A 125 -7.80 -4.75 -5.96
CA TYR A 125 -8.63 -4.43 -4.78
C TYR A 125 -10.03 -3.97 -5.19
N ILE A 126 -10.63 -4.61 -6.20
CA ILE A 126 -12.05 -4.49 -6.52
C ILE A 126 -12.76 -5.77 -6.05
N CYS A 127 -13.89 -5.63 -5.37
CA CYS A 127 -14.67 -6.77 -4.91
C CYS A 127 -15.19 -7.59 -6.11
N PRO A 128 -14.87 -8.90 -6.20
CA PRO A 128 -15.29 -9.72 -7.34
C PRO A 128 -16.81 -9.97 -7.39
N HIS A 129 -17.51 -9.74 -6.27
CA HIS A 129 -18.95 -9.99 -6.18
C HIS A 129 -19.82 -8.78 -6.52
N CYS A 130 -19.34 -7.56 -6.25
CA CYS A 130 -20.17 -6.36 -6.40
C CYS A 130 -19.43 -5.14 -6.98
N GLY A 131 -18.15 -5.29 -7.37
CA GLY A 131 -17.39 -4.22 -8.01
C GLY A 131 -16.99 -3.05 -7.11
N SER A 132 -17.24 -3.11 -5.80
CA SER A 132 -16.86 -2.01 -4.90
C SER A 132 -15.37 -2.04 -4.56
N ASN A 133 -14.76 -0.87 -4.40
CA ASN A 133 -13.37 -0.76 -3.95
C ASN A 133 -13.15 -1.40 -2.57
N LEU A 134 -12.06 -2.15 -2.47
CA LEU A 134 -11.50 -2.75 -1.27
C LEU A 134 -10.20 -2.03 -0.90
N PHE A 135 -9.62 -2.43 0.22
CA PHE A 135 -8.29 -2.01 0.65
C PHE A 135 -7.46 -3.24 0.99
N ARG A 136 -6.14 -3.09 0.99
CA ARG A 136 -5.21 -4.15 1.37
C ARG A 136 -5.45 -4.64 2.79
N GLY A 137 -5.59 -5.95 2.97
CA GLY A 137 -5.98 -6.58 4.23
C GLY A 137 -7.50 -6.79 4.40
N ALA A 138 -8.34 -6.39 3.45
CA ALA A 138 -9.78 -6.59 3.55
C ALA A 138 -10.13 -8.08 3.52
N LYS A 139 -10.86 -8.56 4.55
CA LYS A 139 -11.36 -9.94 4.63
C LYS A 139 -12.83 -10.11 4.26
N ARG A 140 -13.59 -9.01 4.28
CA ARG A 140 -15.00 -8.96 3.85
C ARG A 140 -15.27 -7.65 3.12
N CYS A 141 -16.09 -7.71 2.08
CA CYS A 141 -16.54 -6.52 1.38
C CYS A 141 -17.50 -5.70 2.24
N ARG A 142 -17.26 -4.39 2.38
CA ARG A 142 -18.13 -3.49 3.16
C ARG A 142 -19.52 -3.29 2.53
N ASN A 143 -19.64 -3.53 1.23
CA ASN A 143 -20.86 -3.28 0.47
C ASN A 143 -21.77 -4.51 0.41
N CYS A 144 -21.24 -5.66 -0.03
CA CYS A 144 -22.02 -6.90 -0.18
C CYS A 144 -21.81 -7.92 0.94
N SER A 145 -20.95 -7.63 1.93
CA SER A 145 -20.64 -8.51 3.08
C SER A 145 -20.03 -9.89 2.76
N GLN A 146 -19.78 -10.20 1.48
CA GLN A 146 -19.12 -11.42 1.06
C GLN A 146 -17.66 -11.46 1.54
N PRO A 147 -17.15 -12.65 1.91
CA PRO A 147 -15.73 -12.84 2.20
C PRO A 147 -14.90 -12.56 0.95
N VAL A 148 -13.72 -11.96 1.13
CA VAL A 148 -12.77 -11.66 0.05
C VAL A 148 -11.36 -11.94 0.53
N ASP A 149 -10.50 -12.41 -0.37
CA ASP A 149 -9.05 -12.49 -0.15
C ASP A 149 -8.35 -12.06 -1.44
N VAL A 150 -7.84 -10.83 -1.44
CA VAL A 150 -7.24 -10.18 -2.62
C VAL A 150 -5.76 -9.83 -2.43
N ASP A 151 -5.19 -10.20 -1.27
CA ASP A 151 -3.79 -9.96 -0.87
C ASP A 151 -2.84 -11.08 -1.31
#